data_AF-A0A932LGE0-F1
#
_entry.id   AF-A0A932LGE0-F1
#
_cell.length_a   1.000
_cell.length_b   1.000
_cell.length_c   1.000
_cell.angle_alpha   90.00
_cell.angle_beta   90.00
_cell.angle_gamma   90.00
#
_symmetry.space_group_name_H-M   'P 1'
#
loop_
_entity.id
_entity.type
_entity.pdbx_description
1 polymer ?
#
loop_
_entity_poly.entity_id
_entity_poly.type
_entity_poly.pdbx_seq_one_letter_code
_entity_poly.pdbx_strand_id
1 'polypeptide(L)'
;MVIRHSSFVIALVAWLMAACSAAAQGLKPKADDNAGGFISVPSPITSGVVSSVKRQAATWLHGGARVIVFEIQPGRSEYEDCLKLARYISMDLQGARTVAFVSKPLSGHAVMVALAADELVMSSKATIGDIGIDEKFISPVMRTGYSDLARRRRPSQEFLILGMLDKGLEVWEVRTAEGKRYVLASDLEKIDREQRVIGKEIIIPQGQLGLFDGDKARVLDLAQRLAESRGEVAEAYGLPPKSAIESVRVGVEWRAVRIRLEDFVGPLMEEYVRRHIKDQLERGKNFLIFEIDSPGGYAFTGMDLAEFIADLKGVKTVAYVPKQAISAAAFIALGCDEIVMHRDAILGDCGV
;
A
#
# COMPACT_ATOMS: atom_id res chain seq x y z
N MET A 1 -28.30 76.57 28.94
CA MET A 1 -28.95 76.05 30.17
C MET A 1 -29.34 74.61 29.89
N VAL A 2 -28.90 73.67 30.74
CA VAL A 2 -29.13 72.19 30.72
C VAL A 2 -28.42 71.43 29.57
N ILE A 3 -27.22 70.82 29.71
CA ILE A 3 -26.70 69.70 30.53
C ILE A 3 -27.23 68.30 30.14
N ARG A 4 -26.32 67.50 29.49
CA ARG A 4 -26.11 66.03 29.53
C ARG A 4 -27.28 65.12 29.08
N HIS A 5 -27.12 63.96 28.42
CA HIS A 5 -26.07 62.95 28.38
C HIS A 5 -26.25 62.05 27.13
N SER A 6 -25.12 61.53 26.61
CA SER A 6 -24.96 60.17 26.07
C SER A 6 -25.71 59.75 24.79
N SER A 7 -25.03 59.86 23.65
CA SER A 7 -25.29 59.01 22.48
C SER A 7 -23.97 58.75 21.75
N PHE A 8 -23.04 58.07 22.44
CA PHE A 8 -21.74 57.67 21.92
C PHE A 8 -21.52 56.18 22.19
N VAL A 9 -22.47 55.32 21.82
CA VAL A 9 -22.30 53.85 21.92
C VAL A 9 -22.86 53.08 20.70
N ILE A 10 -23.64 53.69 19.80
CA ILE A 10 -24.32 52.90 18.74
C ILE A 10 -23.50 52.77 17.43
N ALA A 11 -22.40 53.51 17.27
CA ALA A 11 -21.59 53.45 16.04
C ALA A 11 -20.44 52.42 16.06
N LEU A 12 -20.24 51.65 17.12
CA LEU A 12 -19.14 50.66 17.21
C LEU A 12 -19.58 49.18 17.11
N VAL A 13 -20.88 48.91 16.96
CA VAL A 13 -21.40 47.53 16.86
C VAL A 13 -21.69 47.12 15.40
N ALA A 14 -21.85 48.08 14.48
CA ALA A 14 -22.07 47.80 13.06
C ALA A 14 -20.78 47.57 12.24
N TRP A 15 -19.59 47.85 12.81
CA TRP A 15 -18.30 47.58 12.16
C TRP A 15 -17.57 46.33 12.70
N LEU A 16 -18.07 45.75 13.80
CA LEU A 16 -17.57 44.48 14.35
C LEU A 16 -18.32 43.24 13.83
N MET A 17 -19.40 43.43 13.06
CA MET A 17 -20.14 42.34 12.39
C MET A 17 -19.83 42.23 10.89
N ALA A 18 -19.11 43.20 10.30
CA ALA A 18 -18.71 43.19 8.88
C ALA A 18 -17.23 42.85 8.65
N ALA A 19 -16.43 42.72 9.70
CA ALA A 19 -15.01 42.33 9.63
C ALA A 19 -14.76 40.86 10.00
N CYS A 20 -15.81 40.08 10.27
CA CYS A 20 -15.70 38.67 10.67
C CYS A 20 -16.09 37.66 9.57
N SER A 21 -16.32 38.11 8.32
CA SER A 21 -16.58 37.20 7.18
C SER A 21 -15.52 37.24 6.07
N ALA A 22 -14.36 37.87 6.30
CA ALA A 22 -13.28 38.00 5.31
C ALA A 22 -11.96 37.29 5.69
N ALA A 23 -11.93 36.54 6.80
CA ALA A 23 -10.75 35.80 7.24
C ALA A 23 -11.14 34.40 7.76
N ALA A 24 -11.88 33.66 6.94
CA ALA A 24 -12.09 32.22 7.12
C ALA A 24 -12.33 31.55 5.75
N GLN A 25 -11.57 31.95 4.75
CA GLN A 25 -11.26 31.09 3.60
C GLN A 25 -9.80 30.66 3.72
N GLY A 26 -9.48 29.96 4.82
CA GLY A 26 -8.42 28.98 4.73
C GLY A 26 -8.89 27.98 3.69
N LEU A 27 -8.18 27.88 2.57
CA LEU A 27 -8.44 26.87 1.56
C LEU A 27 -8.57 25.52 2.28
N LYS A 28 -9.80 25.00 2.37
CA LYS A 28 -9.97 23.56 2.45
C LYS A 28 -9.31 23.03 1.18
N PRO A 29 -8.27 22.18 1.27
CA PRO A 29 -7.71 21.58 0.07
C PRO A 29 -8.86 20.94 -0.69
N LYS A 30 -8.97 21.24 -1.99
CA LYS A 30 -9.93 20.57 -2.85
C LYS A 30 -9.68 19.08 -2.70
N ALA A 31 -10.74 18.29 -2.58
CA ALA A 31 -10.71 16.84 -2.40
C ALA A 31 -10.07 16.06 -3.59
N ASP A 32 -9.36 16.73 -4.50
CA ASP A 32 -8.70 16.22 -5.70
C ASP A 32 -7.18 16.53 -5.78
N ASP A 33 -6.58 17.17 -4.77
CA ASP A 33 -5.20 17.70 -4.92
C ASP A 33 -4.04 16.73 -4.62
N ASN A 34 -4.34 15.49 -4.18
CA ASN A 34 -3.34 14.43 -4.07
C ASN A 34 -3.63 13.33 -5.10
N ALA A 35 -3.19 13.54 -6.34
CA ALA A 35 -3.00 12.43 -7.24
C ALA A 35 -1.94 11.51 -6.60
N GLY A 36 -2.24 10.22 -6.46
CA GLY A 36 -1.38 9.28 -5.77
C GLY A 36 -2.13 7.99 -5.54
N GLY A 37 -1.40 6.91 -5.36
CA GLY A 37 -2.03 5.61 -5.22
C GLY A 37 -1.06 4.49 -4.98
N PHE A 38 -1.63 3.28 -4.97
CA PHE A 38 -0.92 2.07 -4.62
C PHE A 38 -0.44 1.34 -5.88
N ILE A 39 0.82 0.94 -5.86
CA ILE A 39 1.42 0.00 -6.80
C ILE A 39 1.72 -1.27 -6.00
N SER A 40 1.07 -2.36 -6.33
CA SER A 40 1.37 -3.66 -5.71
C SER A 40 2.63 -4.24 -6.34
N VAL A 41 3.66 -4.54 -5.54
CA VAL A 41 4.89 -5.18 -6.01
C VAL A 41 4.79 -6.69 -5.74
N PRO A 42 4.47 -7.52 -6.74
CA PRO A 42 4.35 -8.96 -6.57
C PRO A 42 5.71 -9.62 -6.33
N SER A 43 5.68 -10.78 -5.69
CA SER A 43 6.81 -11.70 -5.56
C SER A 43 6.57 -12.95 -6.42
N PRO A 44 7.59 -13.55 -7.06
CA PRO A 44 8.97 -13.07 -7.13
C PRO A 44 9.09 -11.77 -7.92
N ILE A 45 9.95 -10.86 -7.44
CA ILE A 45 10.32 -9.66 -8.18
C ILE A 45 11.25 -10.11 -9.31
N THR A 46 10.70 -10.14 -10.52
CA THR A 46 11.44 -10.45 -11.75
C THR A 46 11.66 -9.18 -12.58
N SER A 47 12.54 -9.23 -13.57
CA SER A 47 12.70 -8.13 -14.55
C SER A 47 11.38 -7.69 -15.22
N GLY A 48 10.40 -8.59 -15.39
CA GLY A 48 9.06 -8.24 -15.87
C GLY A 48 8.26 -7.40 -14.86
N VAL A 49 8.31 -7.78 -13.58
CA VAL A 49 7.74 -7.01 -12.46
C VAL A 49 8.38 -5.64 -12.39
N VAL A 50 9.70 -5.54 -12.44
CA VAL A 50 10.44 -4.27 -12.43
C VAL A 50 9.94 -3.35 -13.54
N SER A 51 9.87 -3.85 -14.78
CA SER A 51 9.43 -3.07 -15.93
C SER A 51 7.99 -2.58 -15.79
N SER A 52 7.10 -3.42 -15.23
CA SER A 52 5.70 -3.04 -15.02
C SER A 52 5.55 -2.02 -13.90
N VAL A 53 6.26 -2.17 -12.78
CA VAL A 53 6.25 -1.19 -11.69
C VAL A 53 6.75 0.18 -12.18
N LYS A 54 7.83 0.20 -12.98
CA LYS A 54 8.33 1.44 -13.61
C LYS A 54 7.29 2.13 -14.48
N ARG A 55 6.58 1.37 -15.33
CA ARG A 55 5.51 1.93 -16.19
C ARG A 55 4.38 2.53 -15.35
N GLN A 56 3.93 1.83 -14.32
CA GLN A 56 2.83 2.33 -13.47
C GLN A 56 3.24 3.57 -12.70
N ALA A 57 4.43 3.58 -12.10
CA ALA A 57 4.95 4.75 -11.40
C ALA A 57 5.09 5.95 -12.34
N ALA A 58 5.55 5.73 -13.59
CA ALA A 58 5.58 6.79 -14.60
C ALA A 58 4.16 7.29 -14.95
N THR A 59 3.18 6.40 -15.14
CA THR A 59 1.78 6.80 -15.36
C THR A 59 1.24 7.66 -14.21
N TRP A 60 1.50 7.27 -12.96
CA TRP A 60 1.11 8.05 -11.79
C TRP A 60 1.79 9.42 -11.77
N LEU A 61 3.10 9.48 -12.00
CA LEU A 61 3.84 10.74 -12.07
C LEU A 61 3.31 11.68 -13.17
N HIS A 62 3.07 11.15 -14.39
CA HIS A 62 2.48 11.92 -15.47
C HIS A 62 1.06 12.39 -15.17
N GLY A 63 0.31 11.62 -14.38
CA GLY A 63 -0.99 12.01 -13.82
C GLY A 63 -0.91 13.03 -12.68
N GLY A 64 0.27 13.55 -12.36
CA GLY A 64 0.49 14.56 -11.33
C GLY A 64 0.66 13.97 -9.93
N ALA A 65 0.97 12.68 -9.80
CA ALA A 65 1.01 12.04 -8.51
C ALA A 65 2.12 12.60 -7.61
N ARG A 66 1.78 12.97 -6.37
CA ARG A 66 2.72 13.48 -5.36
C ARG A 66 3.18 12.41 -4.38
N VAL A 67 2.40 11.35 -4.21
CA VAL A 67 2.71 10.23 -3.33
C VAL A 67 2.45 8.93 -4.09
N ILE A 68 3.43 8.02 -4.08
CA ILE A 68 3.30 6.69 -4.66
C ILE A 68 3.61 5.67 -3.57
N VAL A 69 2.64 4.80 -3.29
CA VAL A 69 2.77 3.75 -2.28
C VAL A 69 3.09 2.43 -2.96
N PHE A 70 4.23 1.82 -2.64
CA PHE A 70 4.61 0.48 -3.07
C PHE A 70 4.20 -0.53 -2.01
N GLU A 71 3.15 -1.31 -2.26
CA GLU A 71 2.76 -2.40 -1.37
C GLU A 71 3.50 -3.68 -1.77
N ILE A 72 4.45 -4.10 -0.95
CA ILE A 72 5.36 -5.19 -1.29
C ILE A 72 4.76 -6.52 -0.80
N GLN A 73 4.54 -7.43 -1.74
CA GLN A 73 4.03 -8.76 -1.42
C GLN A 73 5.16 -9.68 -0.96
N PRO A 74 4.88 -10.58 0.00
CA PRO A 74 5.87 -11.50 0.52
C PRO A 74 6.28 -12.55 -0.51
N GLY A 75 7.52 -13.02 -0.40
CA GLY A 75 8.04 -14.16 -1.16
C GLY A 75 9.52 -14.01 -1.48
N ARG A 76 10.07 -15.04 -2.13
CA ARG A 76 11.49 -15.09 -2.50
C ARG A 76 11.72 -14.34 -3.79
N SER A 77 12.74 -13.48 -3.81
CA SER A 77 13.16 -12.69 -4.97
C SER A 77 14.67 -12.61 -5.04
N GLU A 78 15.22 -12.63 -6.25
CA GLU A 78 16.66 -12.54 -6.49
C GLU A 78 17.21 -11.15 -6.17
N TYR A 79 18.46 -11.10 -5.71
CA TYR A 79 19.14 -9.86 -5.33
C TYR A 79 19.17 -8.83 -6.46
N GLU A 80 19.52 -9.24 -7.69
CA GLU A 80 19.73 -8.34 -8.82
C GLU A 80 18.44 -7.63 -9.24
N ASP A 81 17.31 -8.34 -9.25
CA ASP A 81 16.02 -7.76 -9.62
C ASP A 81 15.48 -6.84 -8.52
N CYS A 82 15.71 -7.18 -7.24
CA CYS A 82 15.42 -6.28 -6.12
C CYS A 82 16.27 -5.00 -6.17
N LEU A 83 17.57 -5.13 -6.47
CA LEU A 83 18.49 -4.00 -6.61
C LEU A 83 18.09 -3.08 -7.76
N LYS A 84 17.70 -3.62 -8.92
CA LYS A 84 17.22 -2.82 -10.06
C LYS A 84 15.99 -1.99 -9.68
N LEU A 85 15.05 -2.58 -8.95
CA LEU A 85 13.85 -1.86 -8.50
C LEU A 85 14.17 -0.84 -7.41
N ALA A 86 14.98 -1.22 -6.43
CA ALA A 86 15.41 -0.33 -5.35
C ALA A 86 16.15 0.90 -5.88
N ARG A 87 17.05 0.76 -6.87
CA ARG A 87 17.71 1.90 -7.52
C ARG A 87 16.70 2.82 -8.22
N TYR A 88 15.74 2.25 -8.92
CA TYR A 88 14.68 3.05 -9.54
C TYR A 88 13.90 3.87 -8.51
N ILE A 89 13.42 3.24 -7.43
CA ILE A 89 12.65 3.92 -6.37
C ILE A 89 13.52 4.96 -5.64
N SER A 90 14.80 4.68 -5.42
CA SER A 90 15.68 5.53 -4.62
C SER A 90 16.39 6.65 -5.39
N MET A 91 16.48 6.57 -6.73
CA MET A 91 17.28 7.48 -7.54
C MET A 91 16.53 8.05 -8.75
N ASP A 92 15.82 7.19 -9.49
CA ASP A 92 15.22 7.55 -10.78
C ASP A 92 13.82 8.15 -10.61
N LEU A 93 13.08 7.70 -9.59
CA LEU A 93 11.70 8.11 -9.35
C LEU A 93 11.65 9.44 -8.59
N GLN A 94 11.87 10.53 -9.33
CA GLN A 94 11.82 11.89 -8.80
C GLN A 94 10.44 12.52 -9.01
N GLY A 95 10.06 13.47 -8.16
CA GLY A 95 8.81 14.23 -8.27
C GLY A 95 7.62 13.70 -7.49
N ALA A 96 7.74 12.52 -6.86
CA ALA A 96 6.79 12.02 -5.88
C ALA A 96 7.51 11.52 -4.63
N ARG A 97 6.84 11.63 -3.47
CA ARG A 97 7.23 10.94 -2.24
C ARG A 97 6.91 9.47 -2.39
N THR A 98 7.90 8.62 -2.15
CA THR A 98 7.79 7.17 -2.24
C THR A 98 7.57 6.58 -0.86
N VAL A 99 6.55 5.74 -0.73
CA VAL A 99 6.21 5.06 0.53
C VAL A 99 6.20 3.56 0.28
N ALA A 100 6.95 2.79 1.04
CA ALA A 100 6.81 1.34 1.09
C ALA A 100 5.76 0.97 2.14
N PHE A 101 4.81 0.12 1.77
CA PHE A 101 3.84 -0.46 2.70
C PHE A 101 4.05 -1.97 2.82
N VAL A 102 4.26 -2.43 4.05
CA VAL A 102 4.49 -3.85 4.39
C VAL A 102 3.42 -4.29 5.39
N SER A 103 2.38 -4.95 4.88
CA SER A 103 1.25 -5.46 5.68
C SER A 103 1.41 -6.94 6.06
N LYS A 104 2.40 -7.64 5.50
CA LYS A 104 2.67 -9.07 5.67
C LYS A 104 4.16 -9.31 5.95
N PRO A 105 4.55 -10.45 6.54
CA PRO A 105 5.96 -10.80 6.75
C PRO A 105 6.81 -10.67 5.49
N LEU A 106 7.83 -9.82 5.51
CA LEU A 106 8.73 -9.56 4.39
C LEU A 106 10.16 -9.93 4.76
N SER A 107 10.73 -10.90 4.04
CA SER A 107 12.09 -11.37 4.24
C SER A 107 12.85 -11.51 2.94
N GLY A 108 14.16 -11.81 3.03
CA GLY A 108 15.03 -11.92 1.86
C GLY A 108 15.28 -10.58 1.16
N HIS A 109 15.71 -10.63 -0.10
CA HIS A 109 16.08 -9.43 -0.86
C HIS A 109 14.93 -8.47 -1.17
N ALA A 110 13.66 -8.91 -1.06
CA ALA A 110 12.51 -8.02 -1.26
C ALA A 110 12.46 -6.88 -0.23
N VAL A 111 13.07 -7.06 0.95
CA VAL A 111 13.27 -6.01 1.95
C VAL A 111 14.04 -4.81 1.38
N MET A 112 14.98 -5.03 0.45
CA MET A 112 15.73 -3.95 -0.20
C MET A 112 14.79 -2.95 -0.89
N VAL A 113 13.72 -3.44 -1.52
CA VAL A 113 12.73 -2.59 -2.20
C VAL A 113 11.96 -1.73 -1.20
N ALA A 114 11.63 -2.29 -0.04
CA ALA A 114 10.97 -1.54 1.04
C ALA A 114 11.86 -0.43 1.60
N LEU A 115 13.14 -0.75 1.82
CA LEU A 115 14.13 0.19 2.35
C LEU A 115 14.47 1.31 1.37
N ALA A 116 14.23 1.12 0.07
CA ALA A 116 14.52 2.08 -0.98
C ALA A 116 13.54 3.25 -1.08
N ALA A 117 12.34 3.13 -0.50
CA ALA A 117 11.38 4.21 -0.43
C ALA A 117 11.82 5.30 0.57
N ASP A 118 11.33 6.53 0.39
CA ASP A 118 11.53 7.64 1.33
C ASP A 118 11.02 7.27 2.73
N GLU A 119 9.88 6.58 2.79
CA GLU A 119 9.25 6.13 4.02
C GLU A 119 8.86 4.66 3.98
N LEU A 120 8.96 4.02 5.14
CA LEU A 120 8.49 2.67 5.38
C LEU A 120 7.31 2.72 6.37
N VAL A 121 6.19 2.16 5.95
CA VAL A 121 5.01 1.93 6.78
C VAL A 121 4.79 0.44 6.91
N MET A 122 4.51 -0.01 8.13
CA MET A 122 4.32 -1.43 8.43
C MET A 122 3.02 -1.65 9.19
N SER A 123 2.38 -2.81 9.01
CA SER A 123 1.46 -3.32 10.04
C SER A 123 2.25 -3.68 11.29
N SER A 124 1.66 -3.48 12.47
CA SER A 124 2.23 -3.91 13.76
C SER A 124 2.59 -5.41 13.77
N LYS A 125 1.79 -6.23 13.07
CA LYS A 125 1.96 -7.69 12.98
C LYS A 125 2.85 -8.15 11.83
N ALA A 126 3.21 -7.27 10.90
CA ALA A 126 4.13 -7.61 9.84
C ALA A 126 5.57 -7.68 10.38
N THR A 127 6.40 -8.52 9.78
CA THR A 127 7.83 -8.58 10.08
C THR A 127 8.66 -8.09 8.89
N ILE A 128 9.84 -7.54 9.17
CA ILE A 128 10.83 -7.13 8.16
C ILE A 128 12.24 -7.51 8.61
N GLY A 129 13.02 -8.12 7.72
CA GLY A 129 14.39 -8.53 8.04
C GLY A 129 14.80 -9.81 7.33
N ASP A 130 15.66 -10.62 7.95
CA ASP A 130 16.14 -11.90 7.40
C ASP A 130 16.57 -11.77 5.94
N ILE A 131 17.30 -10.71 5.61
CA ILE A 131 17.65 -10.35 4.23
C ILE A 131 18.56 -11.43 3.63
N GLY A 132 19.57 -11.86 4.37
CA GLY A 132 20.54 -12.87 3.92
C GLY A 132 20.11 -14.32 4.16
N ILE A 133 18.83 -14.60 4.41
CA ILE A 133 18.36 -15.94 4.81
C ILE A 133 18.67 -17.03 3.78
N ASP A 134 18.64 -16.67 2.50
CA ASP A 134 18.91 -17.59 1.38
C ASP A 134 20.38 -17.53 0.91
N GLU A 135 21.20 -16.67 1.52
CA GLU A 135 22.58 -16.46 1.13
C GLU A 135 23.54 -17.35 1.90
N LYS A 136 24.35 -18.11 1.15
CA LYS A 136 25.47 -18.87 1.74
C LYS A 136 26.64 -17.96 2.12
N PHE A 137 26.84 -16.89 1.36
CA PHE A 137 27.95 -15.96 1.50
C PHE A 137 27.56 -14.57 1.03
N ILE A 138 27.82 -13.55 1.86
CA ILE A 138 27.57 -12.15 1.50
C ILE A 138 28.79 -11.60 0.77
N SER A 139 28.68 -11.43 -0.54
CA SER A 139 29.76 -10.87 -1.36
C SER A 139 30.03 -9.40 -1.02
N PRO A 140 31.27 -8.90 -1.22
CA PRO A 140 31.57 -7.47 -1.04
C PRO A 140 30.67 -6.57 -1.89
N VAL A 141 30.35 -6.99 -3.12
CA VAL A 141 29.46 -6.24 -4.03
C VAL A 141 28.05 -6.15 -3.48
N MET A 142 27.53 -7.25 -2.93
CA MET A 142 26.20 -7.27 -2.29
C MET A 142 26.17 -6.37 -1.05
N ARG A 143 27.19 -6.48 -0.18
CA ARG A 143 27.30 -5.63 1.02
C ARG A 143 27.36 -4.15 0.66
N THR A 144 28.15 -3.77 -0.35
CA THR A 144 28.19 -2.39 -0.86
C THR A 144 26.84 -1.94 -1.38
N GLY A 145 26.11 -2.78 -2.12
CA GLY A 145 24.77 -2.45 -2.60
C GLY A 145 23.79 -2.09 -1.48
N TYR A 146 23.81 -2.83 -0.37
CA TYR A 146 23.00 -2.50 0.81
C TYR A 146 23.51 -1.28 1.58
N SER A 147 24.82 -1.13 1.76
CA SER A 147 25.41 0.03 2.44
C SER A 147 25.12 1.33 1.67
N ASP A 148 25.25 1.33 0.34
CA ASP A 148 24.94 2.49 -0.50
C ASP A 148 23.47 2.89 -0.40
N LEU A 149 22.56 1.90 -0.43
CA LEU A 149 21.13 2.15 -0.25
C LEU A 149 20.82 2.72 1.14
N ALA A 150 21.39 2.11 2.18
CA ALA A 150 21.19 2.52 3.55
C ALA A 150 21.70 3.94 3.80
N ARG A 151 22.92 4.27 3.38
CA ARG A 151 23.48 5.63 3.51
C ARG A 151 22.62 6.69 2.81
N ARG A 152 21.99 6.33 1.69
CA ARG A 152 21.11 7.23 0.94
C ARG A 152 19.75 7.44 1.60
N ARG A 153 19.11 6.37 2.07
CA ARG A 153 17.71 6.42 2.55
C ARG A 153 17.58 6.46 4.07
N ARG A 154 18.46 5.75 4.78
CA ARG A 154 18.36 5.44 6.22
C ARG A 154 19.76 5.38 6.86
N PRO A 155 20.55 6.47 6.82
CA PRO A 155 21.95 6.44 7.24
C PRO A 155 22.13 6.03 8.70
N SER A 156 21.21 6.42 9.59
CA SER A 156 21.23 6.04 10.99
C SER A 156 20.98 4.55 11.23
N GLN A 157 20.38 3.83 10.26
CA GLN A 157 20.05 2.41 10.34
C GLN A 157 20.98 1.52 9.50
N GLU A 158 22.08 2.06 8.96
CA GLU A 158 23.02 1.30 8.11
C GLU A 158 23.41 -0.04 8.74
N PHE A 159 23.87 -0.02 9.99
CA PHE A 159 24.32 -1.23 10.66
C PHE A 159 23.17 -2.19 11.01
N LEU A 160 21.95 -1.71 11.26
CA LEU A 160 20.79 -2.60 11.41
C LEU A 160 20.52 -3.34 10.10
N ILE A 161 20.51 -2.63 8.96
CA ILE A 161 20.26 -3.22 7.64
C ILE A 161 21.37 -4.22 7.29
N LEU A 162 22.63 -3.90 7.60
CA LEU A 162 23.74 -4.84 7.41
C LEU A 162 23.62 -6.06 8.32
N GLY A 163 23.16 -5.91 9.56
CA GLY A 163 22.88 -7.05 10.46
C GLY A 163 21.67 -7.88 10.05
N MET A 164 20.72 -7.33 9.29
CA MET A 164 19.67 -8.12 8.63
C MET A 164 20.21 -8.95 7.45
N LEU A 165 21.31 -8.49 6.84
CA LEU A 165 21.95 -9.13 5.68
C LEU A 165 22.97 -10.19 6.08
N ASP A 166 23.79 -9.92 7.08
CA ASP A 166 24.97 -10.73 7.39
C ASP A 166 24.96 -11.20 8.84
N LYS A 167 24.69 -12.50 9.03
CA LYS A 167 24.69 -13.16 10.34
C LYS A 167 26.04 -13.13 11.06
N GLY A 168 27.13 -12.81 10.36
CA GLY A 168 28.45 -12.64 10.97
C GLY A 168 28.57 -11.35 11.78
N LEU A 169 27.67 -10.39 11.57
CA LEU A 169 27.65 -9.11 12.26
C LEU A 169 26.84 -9.19 13.55
N GLU A 170 27.34 -8.50 14.57
CA GLU A 170 26.61 -8.23 15.81
C GLU A 170 26.37 -6.73 15.92
N VAL A 171 25.11 -6.35 16.13
CA VAL A 171 24.66 -4.95 16.10
C VAL A 171 24.15 -4.54 17.47
N TRP A 172 24.68 -3.42 17.94
CA TRP A 172 24.37 -2.83 19.23
C TRP A 172 23.68 -1.49 19.07
N GLU A 173 22.69 -1.22 19.90
CA GLU A 173 22.23 0.14 20.18
C GLU A 173 23.12 0.72 21.29
N VAL A 174 23.70 1.88 21.01
CA VAL A 174 24.48 2.65 21.99
C VAL A 174 23.80 3.99 22.21
N ARG A 175 23.56 4.33 23.48
CA ARG A 175 23.00 5.62 23.88
C ARG A 175 24.09 6.50 24.48
N THR A 176 24.29 7.67 23.89
CA THR A 176 25.21 8.70 24.38
C THR A 176 24.45 9.99 24.61
N ALA A 177 25.15 11.05 25.06
CA ALA A 177 24.55 12.37 25.19
C ALA A 177 24.06 12.96 23.84
N GLU A 178 24.59 12.49 22.72
CA GLU A 178 24.22 12.93 21.36
C GLU A 178 22.96 12.21 20.83
N GLY A 179 22.53 11.13 21.50
CA GLY A 179 21.37 10.33 21.12
C GLY A 179 21.69 8.83 21.05
N LYS A 180 20.73 8.06 20.51
CA LYS A 180 20.92 6.64 20.20
C LYS A 180 21.52 6.47 18.81
N ARG A 181 22.39 5.49 18.63
CA ARG A 181 22.89 5.05 17.32
C ARG A 181 23.14 3.55 17.33
N TYR A 182 23.08 2.94 16.15
CA TYR A 182 23.43 1.54 15.97
C TYR A 182 24.87 1.41 15.49
N VAL A 183 25.60 0.43 16.01
CA VAL A 183 27.02 0.23 15.71
C VAL A 183 27.35 -1.26 15.73
N LEU A 184 28.46 -1.65 15.11
CA LEU A 184 28.95 -3.01 15.17
C LEU A 184 29.68 -3.29 16.48
N ALA A 185 29.70 -4.55 16.92
CA ALA A 185 30.46 -4.96 18.09
C ALA A 185 31.95 -4.56 18.01
N SER A 186 32.54 -4.61 16.81
CA SER A 186 33.93 -4.20 16.56
C SER A 186 34.21 -2.71 16.84
N ASP A 187 33.19 -1.86 16.81
CA ASP A 187 33.33 -0.41 17.00
C ASP A 187 33.08 0.01 18.47
N LEU A 188 32.60 -0.89 19.32
CA LEU A 188 32.23 -0.56 20.71
C LEU A 188 33.39 -0.02 21.54
N GLU A 189 34.57 -0.64 21.46
CA GLU A 189 35.75 -0.21 22.23
C GLU A 189 36.23 1.18 21.81
N LYS A 190 36.07 1.52 20.54
CA LYS A 190 36.40 2.86 20.04
C LYS A 190 35.42 3.88 20.61
N ILE A 191 34.13 3.56 20.58
CA ILE A 191 33.06 4.44 21.05
C ILE A 191 33.16 4.71 22.55
N ASP A 192 33.45 3.69 23.35
CA ASP A 192 33.61 3.85 24.81
C ASP A 192 34.77 4.77 25.18
N ARG A 193 35.82 4.81 24.36
CA ARG A 193 36.97 5.69 24.55
C ARG A 193 36.69 7.12 24.11
N GLU A 194 35.95 7.30 23.02
CA GLU A 194 35.70 8.60 22.41
C GLU A 194 34.50 9.33 23.02
N GLN A 195 33.53 8.60 23.57
CA GLN A 195 32.26 9.15 24.03
C GLN A 195 31.81 8.53 25.35
N ARG A 196 31.12 9.33 26.17
CA ARG A 196 30.45 8.83 27.37
C ARG A 196 29.20 8.04 26.98
N VAL A 197 29.31 6.71 27.03
CA VAL A 197 28.17 5.81 26.84
C VAL A 197 27.32 5.72 28.12
N ILE A 198 26.02 5.89 27.96
CA ILE A 198 25.02 5.90 29.05
C ILE A 198 24.23 4.59 29.07
N GLY A 199 24.13 3.89 27.93
CA GLY A 199 23.50 2.57 27.85
C GLY A 199 23.88 1.82 26.57
N LYS A 200 23.81 0.50 26.63
CA LYS A 200 24.08 -0.41 25.52
C LYS A 200 23.08 -1.56 25.53
N GLU A 201 22.60 -1.94 24.36
CA GLU A 201 21.70 -3.07 24.17
C GLU A 201 22.09 -3.81 22.89
N ILE A 202 22.14 -5.15 22.92
CA ILE A 202 22.31 -5.95 21.71
C ILE A 202 20.98 -5.97 20.97
N ILE A 203 20.97 -5.52 19.72
CA ILE A 203 19.77 -5.53 18.86
C ILE A 203 19.77 -6.74 17.94
N ILE A 204 20.92 -7.10 17.38
CA ILE A 204 21.10 -8.30 16.55
C ILE A 204 22.31 -9.04 17.09
N PRO A 205 22.12 -10.19 17.76
CA PRO A 205 23.22 -11.02 18.25
C PRO A 205 24.03 -11.65 17.10
N GLN A 206 25.32 -11.93 17.34
CA GLN A 206 26.12 -12.68 16.37
C GLN A 206 25.48 -14.04 16.05
N GLY A 207 25.50 -14.41 14.77
CA GLY A 207 24.94 -15.67 14.27
C GLY A 207 23.45 -15.61 13.93
N GLN A 208 22.78 -14.49 14.23
CA GLN A 208 21.39 -14.25 13.87
C GLN A 208 21.29 -13.18 12.78
N LEU A 209 20.23 -13.26 11.96
CA LEU A 209 19.84 -12.16 11.09
C LEU A 209 18.83 -11.30 11.85
N GLY A 210 18.91 -9.98 11.67
CA GLY A 210 17.89 -9.09 12.21
C GLY A 210 16.53 -9.37 11.59
N LEU A 211 15.52 -9.61 12.42
CA LEU A 211 14.11 -9.71 12.05
C LEU A 211 13.28 -8.94 13.08
N PHE A 212 12.48 -7.98 12.62
CA PHE A 212 11.71 -7.11 13.50
C PHE A 212 10.24 -7.07 13.09
N ASP A 213 9.34 -7.15 14.07
CA ASP A 213 7.93 -6.82 13.85
C ASP A 213 7.74 -5.31 13.65
N GLY A 214 6.53 -4.89 13.30
CA GLY A 214 6.21 -3.48 13.05
C GLY A 214 6.51 -2.60 14.26
N ASP A 215 6.15 -3.04 15.46
CA ASP A 215 6.36 -2.27 16.70
C ASP A 215 7.85 -2.05 16.98
N LYS A 216 8.67 -3.11 16.91
CA LYS A 216 10.11 -3.00 17.07
C LYS A 216 10.72 -2.19 15.93
N ALA A 217 10.28 -2.35 14.68
CA ALA A 217 10.75 -1.54 13.55
C ALA A 217 10.44 -0.05 13.73
N ARG A 218 9.30 0.30 14.36
CA ARG A 218 8.93 1.68 14.71
C ARG A 218 9.82 2.25 15.80
N VAL A 219 10.14 1.46 16.83
CA VAL A 219 11.07 1.84 17.92
C VAL A 219 12.50 2.02 17.39
N LEU A 220 12.90 1.20 16.41
CA LEU A 220 14.23 1.26 15.81
C LEU A 220 14.40 2.42 14.80
N ASP A 221 13.34 3.19 14.56
CA ASP A 221 13.22 4.22 13.51
C ASP A 221 13.45 3.66 12.09
N LEU A 222 13.29 2.34 11.93
CA LEU A 222 13.31 1.68 10.63
C LEU A 222 12.00 1.95 9.89
N ALA A 223 10.85 1.78 10.56
CA ALA A 223 9.53 2.16 10.07
C ALA A 223 9.15 3.55 10.62
N GLN A 224 8.66 4.43 9.75
CA GLN A 224 8.25 5.78 10.14
C GLN A 224 6.84 5.80 10.73
N ARG A 225 5.97 4.87 10.31
CA ARG A 225 4.58 4.76 10.76
C ARG A 225 4.11 3.32 10.82
N LEU A 226 3.05 3.11 11.59
CA LEU A 226 2.29 1.88 11.60
C LEU A 226 0.93 2.10 10.93
N ALA A 227 0.46 1.11 10.18
CA ALA A 227 -0.87 1.08 9.56
C ALA A 227 -1.27 -0.38 9.28
N GLU A 228 -2.51 -0.74 9.60
CA GLU A 228 -3.02 -2.11 9.45
C GLU A 228 -3.67 -2.36 8.08
N SER A 229 -3.97 -1.30 7.34
CA SER A 229 -4.70 -1.39 6.08
C SER A 229 -4.25 -0.33 5.07
N ARG A 230 -4.54 -0.57 3.78
CA ARG A 230 -4.37 0.44 2.74
C ARG A 230 -5.20 1.70 3.01
N GLY A 231 -6.35 1.56 3.67
CA GLY A 231 -7.20 2.69 4.06
C GLY A 231 -6.48 3.63 5.02
N GLU A 232 -5.86 3.08 6.07
CA GLU A 232 -5.06 3.87 7.02
C GLU A 232 -3.84 4.51 6.37
N VAL A 233 -3.17 3.81 5.45
CA VAL A 233 -2.07 4.40 4.68
C VAL A 233 -2.59 5.54 3.79
N ALA A 234 -3.71 5.33 3.11
CA ALA A 234 -4.32 6.36 2.27
C ALA A 234 -4.69 7.60 3.10
N GLU A 235 -5.31 7.42 4.26
CA GLU A 235 -5.61 8.51 5.19
C GLU A 235 -4.34 9.24 5.65
N ALA A 236 -3.32 8.49 6.09
CA ALA A 236 -2.07 9.06 6.62
C ALA A 236 -1.30 9.92 5.60
N TYR A 237 -1.44 9.61 4.30
CA TYR A 237 -0.79 10.36 3.21
C TYR A 237 -1.76 11.23 2.40
N GLY A 238 -3.03 11.33 2.82
CA GLY A 238 -4.06 12.12 2.14
C GLY A 238 -4.32 11.64 0.71
N LEU A 239 -4.28 10.33 0.46
CA LEU A 239 -4.62 9.73 -0.83
C LEU A 239 -6.14 9.63 -0.99
N PRO A 240 -6.68 9.70 -2.22
CA PRO A 240 -8.11 9.53 -2.47
C PRO A 240 -8.58 8.15 -2.01
N PRO A 241 -9.77 8.00 -1.38
CA PRO A 241 -10.26 6.70 -0.90
C PRO A 241 -10.29 5.60 -1.97
N LYS A 242 -10.59 5.97 -3.22
CA LYS A 242 -10.55 5.07 -4.38
C LYS A 242 -9.19 4.41 -4.61
N SER A 243 -8.09 5.07 -4.25
CA SER A 243 -6.74 4.55 -4.44
C SER A 243 -6.40 3.36 -3.54
N ALA A 244 -7.05 3.24 -2.37
CA ALA A 244 -6.88 2.09 -1.49
C ALA A 244 -7.51 0.81 -2.09
N ILE A 245 -8.55 0.99 -2.90
CA ILE A 245 -9.31 -0.07 -3.58
C ILE A 245 -8.61 -0.44 -4.90
N GLU A 246 -8.25 0.56 -5.71
CA GLU A 246 -7.54 0.36 -6.99
C GLU A 246 -6.04 0.07 -6.77
N SER A 247 -5.68 -1.19 -6.53
CA SER A 247 -4.33 -1.63 -6.94
C SER A 247 -4.38 -2.09 -8.39
N VAL A 248 -3.67 -1.38 -9.26
CA VAL A 248 -3.33 -1.90 -10.59
C VAL A 248 -2.45 -3.14 -10.37
N ARG A 249 -3.04 -4.35 -10.38
CA ARG A 249 -2.28 -5.59 -10.20
C ARG A 249 -1.26 -5.71 -11.34
N VAL A 250 0.02 -5.79 -10.96
CA VAL A 250 1.19 -5.78 -11.86
C VAL A 250 1.28 -7.09 -12.64
N GLY A 251 1.62 -7.00 -13.93
CA GLY A 251 2.01 -8.17 -14.76
C GLY A 251 0.87 -8.93 -15.44
N VAL A 252 -0.39 -8.54 -15.24
CA VAL A 252 -1.53 -9.12 -15.95
C VAL A 252 -1.95 -8.15 -17.06
N GLU A 253 -1.71 -8.50 -18.33
CA GLU A 253 -2.36 -7.81 -19.45
C GLU A 253 -3.85 -8.10 -19.35
N TRP A 254 -4.65 -7.11 -18.94
CA TRP A 254 -6.09 -7.28 -18.79
C TRP A 254 -6.76 -7.45 -20.15
N ARG A 255 -7.24 -8.66 -20.40
CA ARG A 255 -8.07 -8.99 -21.56
C ARG A 255 -9.50 -9.16 -21.04
N ALA A 256 -10.25 -8.08 -21.14
CA ALA A 256 -11.60 -8.01 -20.64
C ALA A 256 -12.61 -8.70 -21.55
N VAL A 257 -13.68 -9.21 -20.92
CA VAL A 257 -14.93 -9.59 -21.57
C VAL A 257 -16.09 -9.15 -20.68
N ARG A 258 -17.18 -8.76 -21.33
CA ARG A 258 -18.43 -8.39 -20.68
C ARG A 258 -19.44 -9.53 -20.84
N ILE A 259 -20.00 -9.98 -19.73
CA ILE A 259 -21.00 -11.03 -19.63
C ILE A 259 -22.27 -10.39 -19.10
N ARG A 260 -23.35 -10.45 -19.89
CA ARG A 260 -24.63 -9.83 -19.52
C ARG A 260 -25.52 -10.85 -18.80
N LEU A 261 -26.04 -10.44 -17.67
CA LEU A 261 -26.97 -11.17 -16.80
C LEU A 261 -28.25 -10.33 -16.75
N GLU A 262 -29.10 -10.56 -17.74
CA GLU A 262 -30.37 -9.85 -17.91
C GLU A 262 -31.52 -10.78 -17.50
N ASP A 263 -32.61 -10.19 -16.97
CA ASP A 263 -33.85 -10.89 -16.65
C ASP A 263 -33.70 -11.97 -15.56
N PHE A 264 -34.36 -13.12 -15.71
CA PHE A 264 -34.59 -14.10 -14.66
C PHE A 264 -33.36 -15.00 -14.39
N VAL A 265 -32.96 -15.10 -13.12
CA VAL A 265 -31.91 -16.02 -12.66
C VAL A 265 -32.46 -17.45 -12.57
N GLY A 266 -32.25 -18.23 -13.62
CA GLY A 266 -32.65 -19.64 -13.69
C GLY A 266 -31.55 -20.59 -14.17
N PRO A 267 -31.79 -21.91 -14.12
CA PRO A 267 -30.76 -22.91 -14.40
C PRO A 267 -30.17 -22.81 -15.82
N LEU A 268 -30.99 -22.42 -16.80
CA LEU A 268 -30.52 -22.21 -18.17
C LEU A 268 -29.54 -21.04 -18.28
N MET A 269 -29.81 -19.93 -17.57
CA MET A 269 -28.91 -18.79 -17.52
C MET A 269 -27.61 -19.20 -16.84
N GLU A 270 -27.69 -19.91 -15.73
CA GLU A 270 -26.53 -20.40 -15.00
C GLU A 270 -25.64 -21.28 -15.88
N GLU A 271 -26.20 -22.26 -16.58
CA GLU A 271 -25.45 -23.15 -17.47
C GLU A 271 -24.79 -22.36 -18.61
N TYR A 272 -25.53 -21.42 -19.22
CA TYR A 272 -25.00 -20.54 -20.25
C TYR A 272 -23.82 -19.71 -19.75
N VAL A 273 -23.96 -19.07 -18.58
CA VAL A 273 -22.94 -18.19 -17.99
C VAL A 273 -21.70 -19.00 -17.61
N ARG A 274 -21.87 -20.16 -16.96
CA ARG A 274 -20.75 -21.05 -16.61
C ARG A 274 -19.97 -21.48 -17.85
N ARG A 275 -20.66 -21.87 -18.92
CA ARG A 275 -20.01 -22.22 -20.19
C ARG A 275 -19.30 -21.02 -20.79
N HIS A 276 -19.96 -19.87 -20.84
CA HIS A 276 -19.39 -18.67 -21.43
C HIS A 276 -18.14 -18.18 -20.67
N ILE A 277 -18.14 -18.24 -19.34
CA ILE A 277 -16.96 -17.96 -18.52
C ILE A 277 -15.82 -18.88 -18.94
N LYS A 278 -16.03 -20.21 -18.94
CA LYS A 278 -15.00 -21.18 -19.31
C LYS A 278 -14.42 -20.90 -20.70
N ASP A 279 -15.27 -20.69 -21.71
CA ASP A 279 -14.84 -20.38 -23.08
C ASP A 279 -13.99 -19.10 -23.15
N GLN A 280 -14.34 -18.07 -22.38
CA GLN A 280 -13.59 -16.81 -22.37
C GLN A 280 -12.24 -16.96 -21.65
N LEU A 281 -12.20 -17.71 -20.55
CA LEU A 281 -10.95 -18.01 -19.85
C LEU A 281 -9.99 -18.82 -20.74
N GLU A 282 -10.50 -19.80 -21.49
CA GLU A 282 -9.72 -20.56 -22.48
C GLU A 282 -9.18 -19.67 -23.61
N ARG A 283 -9.92 -18.62 -24.00
CA ARG A 283 -9.47 -17.58 -24.92
C ARG A 283 -8.51 -16.56 -24.29
N GLY A 284 -8.05 -16.83 -23.07
CA GLY A 284 -7.08 -16.01 -22.35
C GLY A 284 -7.66 -14.73 -21.74
N LYS A 285 -8.99 -14.58 -21.65
CA LYS A 285 -9.59 -13.48 -20.89
C LYS A 285 -9.30 -13.68 -19.41
N ASN A 286 -8.98 -12.59 -18.71
CA ASN A 286 -8.63 -12.60 -17.30
C ASN A 286 -9.29 -11.46 -16.52
N PHE A 287 -10.20 -10.72 -17.17
CA PHE A 287 -11.04 -9.72 -16.54
C PHE A 287 -12.49 -9.91 -17.01
N LEU A 288 -13.35 -10.33 -16.09
CA LEU A 288 -14.77 -10.58 -16.33
C LEU A 288 -15.58 -9.41 -15.75
N ILE A 289 -16.37 -8.75 -16.61
CA ILE A 289 -17.33 -7.73 -16.19
C ILE A 289 -18.72 -8.33 -16.33
N PHE A 290 -19.37 -8.61 -15.21
CA PHE A 290 -20.75 -9.08 -15.12
C PHE A 290 -21.67 -7.88 -15.11
N GLU A 291 -22.30 -7.57 -16.24
CA GLU A 291 -23.33 -6.53 -16.30
C GLU A 291 -24.67 -7.13 -15.87
N ILE A 292 -25.19 -6.69 -14.72
CA ILE A 292 -26.36 -7.28 -14.06
C ILE A 292 -27.53 -6.29 -14.09
N ASP A 293 -28.58 -6.66 -14.82
CA ASP A 293 -29.91 -6.04 -14.76
C ASP A 293 -30.94 -7.15 -14.58
N SER A 294 -31.18 -7.53 -13.33
CA SER A 294 -32.02 -8.67 -13.00
C SER A 294 -32.90 -8.42 -11.76
N PRO A 295 -34.21 -8.74 -11.84
CA PRO A 295 -35.10 -8.74 -10.69
C PRO A 295 -34.91 -9.97 -9.77
N GLY A 296 -33.99 -10.88 -10.10
CA GLY A 296 -33.73 -12.11 -9.34
C GLY A 296 -34.27 -13.36 -10.00
N GLY A 297 -34.52 -14.40 -9.19
CA GLY A 297 -34.91 -15.72 -9.65
C GLY A 297 -34.72 -16.77 -8.56
N TYR A 298 -34.26 -17.96 -8.91
CA TYR A 298 -34.04 -19.02 -7.92
C TYR A 298 -32.83 -18.70 -7.04
N ALA A 299 -33.06 -18.59 -5.73
CA ALA A 299 -32.03 -18.22 -4.76
C ALA A 299 -30.80 -19.14 -4.80
N PHE A 300 -31.01 -20.46 -4.82
CA PHE A 300 -29.91 -21.43 -4.90
C PHE A 300 -29.10 -21.29 -6.18
N THR A 301 -29.74 -21.10 -7.33
CA THR A 301 -29.05 -20.84 -8.60
C THR A 301 -28.17 -19.57 -8.52
N GLY A 302 -28.67 -18.51 -7.88
CA GLY A 302 -27.89 -17.29 -7.64
C GLY A 302 -26.67 -17.53 -6.74
N MET A 303 -26.85 -18.31 -5.67
CA MET A 303 -25.78 -18.67 -4.73
C MET A 303 -24.73 -19.58 -5.38
N ASP A 304 -25.15 -20.63 -6.09
CA ASP A 304 -24.26 -21.58 -6.77
C ASP A 304 -23.39 -20.88 -7.82
N LEU A 305 -23.97 -19.91 -8.54
CA LEU A 305 -23.23 -19.11 -9.51
C LEU A 305 -22.29 -18.11 -8.83
N ALA A 306 -22.69 -17.52 -7.70
CA ALA A 306 -21.84 -16.63 -6.91
C ALA A 306 -20.61 -17.37 -6.36
N GLU A 307 -20.79 -18.57 -5.79
CA GLU A 307 -19.71 -19.42 -5.29
C GLU A 307 -18.75 -19.79 -6.43
N PHE A 308 -19.29 -20.19 -7.58
CA PHE A 308 -18.46 -20.47 -8.76
C PHE A 308 -17.62 -19.28 -9.22
N ILE A 309 -18.18 -18.07 -9.23
CA ILE A 309 -17.47 -16.85 -9.61
C ILE A 309 -16.37 -16.53 -8.58
N ALA A 310 -16.67 -16.66 -7.28
CA ALA A 310 -15.72 -16.42 -6.20
C ALA A 310 -14.54 -17.41 -6.20
N ASP A 311 -14.77 -18.63 -6.71
CA ASP A 311 -13.74 -19.67 -6.80
C ASP A 311 -12.77 -19.50 -7.97
N LEU A 312 -13.08 -18.64 -8.95
CA LEU A 312 -12.18 -18.37 -10.08
C LEU A 312 -10.83 -17.85 -9.61
N LYS A 313 -9.74 -18.49 -10.05
CA LYS A 313 -8.36 -18.09 -9.71
C LYS A 313 -7.68 -17.40 -10.88
N GLY A 314 -6.88 -16.38 -10.60
CA GLY A 314 -6.11 -15.65 -11.62
C GLY A 314 -6.95 -14.75 -12.53
N VAL A 315 -8.21 -14.48 -12.17
CA VAL A 315 -9.17 -13.66 -12.91
C VAL A 315 -9.65 -12.53 -12.01
N LYS A 316 -9.89 -11.35 -12.56
CA LYS A 316 -10.59 -10.24 -11.89
C LYS A 316 -12.06 -10.29 -12.25
N THR A 317 -12.95 -10.17 -11.27
CA THR A 317 -14.40 -10.14 -11.50
C THR A 317 -14.99 -8.82 -11.00
N VAL A 318 -15.81 -8.17 -11.82
CA VAL A 318 -16.53 -6.94 -11.46
C VAL A 318 -18.00 -7.13 -11.78
N ALA A 319 -18.89 -6.90 -10.82
CA ALA A 319 -20.31 -6.75 -11.06
C ALA A 319 -20.61 -5.29 -11.40
N TYR A 320 -21.06 -5.00 -12.61
CA TYR A 320 -21.58 -3.70 -13.01
C TYR A 320 -23.10 -3.73 -12.97
N VAL A 321 -23.72 -2.94 -12.10
CA VAL A 321 -25.18 -2.87 -11.92
C VAL A 321 -25.69 -1.55 -12.50
N PRO A 322 -26.13 -1.52 -13.77
CA PRO A 322 -26.70 -0.31 -14.37
C PRO A 322 -28.07 0.07 -13.79
N LYS A 323 -28.86 -0.91 -13.34
CA LYS A 323 -30.25 -0.69 -12.90
C LYS A 323 -30.63 -1.48 -11.65
N GLN A 324 -30.50 -2.80 -11.68
CA GLN A 324 -30.92 -3.63 -10.55
C GLN A 324 -30.19 -4.98 -10.49
N ALA A 325 -29.87 -5.42 -9.28
CA ALA A 325 -29.43 -6.77 -8.96
C ALA A 325 -30.17 -7.19 -7.69
N ILE A 326 -31.34 -7.79 -7.86
CA ILE A 326 -32.30 -8.09 -6.78
C ILE A 326 -32.31 -9.60 -6.48
N SER A 327 -32.50 -9.97 -5.21
CA SER A 327 -32.67 -11.35 -4.76
C SER A 327 -31.52 -12.26 -5.24
N ALA A 328 -31.81 -13.31 -6.03
CA ALA A 328 -30.80 -14.20 -6.58
C ALA A 328 -29.65 -13.49 -7.33
N ALA A 329 -29.95 -12.37 -7.99
CA ALA A 329 -28.95 -11.59 -8.73
C ALA A 329 -28.00 -10.80 -7.81
N ALA A 330 -28.47 -10.42 -6.62
CA ALA A 330 -27.61 -9.78 -5.62
C ALA A 330 -26.54 -10.76 -5.10
N PHE A 331 -26.87 -12.05 -4.95
CA PHE A 331 -25.85 -13.07 -4.61
C PHE A 331 -24.77 -13.15 -5.69
N ILE A 332 -25.15 -13.17 -6.96
CA ILE A 332 -24.19 -13.19 -8.08
C ILE A 332 -23.27 -11.97 -8.04
N ALA A 333 -23.82 -10.77 -7.78
CA ALA A 333 -23.02 -9.55 -7.63
C ALA A 333 -22.03 -9.66 -6.46
N LEU A 334 -22.45 -10.21 -5.34
CA LEU A 334 -21.61 -10.42 -4.14
C LEU A 334 -20.51 -11.47 -4.34
N GLY A 335 -20.64 -12.37 -5.32
CA GLY A 335 -19.59 -13.32 -5.70
C GLY A 335 -18.41 -12.67 -6.45
N CYS A 336 -18.52 -11.41 -6.86
CA CYS A 336 -17.46 -10.69 -7.59
C CYS A 336 -16.46 -10.02 -6.64
N ASP A 337 -15.23 -9.77 -7.12
CA ASP A 337 -14.21 -9.04 -6.35
C ASP A 337 -14.63 -7.58 -6.05
N GLU A 338 -15.39 -6.97 -6.96
CA GLU A 338 -15.84 -5.58 -6.90
C GLU A 338 -17.26 -5.43 -7.45
N ILE A 339 -18.01 -4.47 -6.89
CA ILE A 339 -19.35 -4.08 -7.35
C ILE A 339 -19.31 -2.60 -7.71
N VAL A 340 -19.69 -2.28 -8.95
CA VAL A 340 -19.82 -0.92 -9.48
C VAL A 340 -21.28 -0.71 -9.82
N MET A 341 -21.90 0.32 -9.25
CA MET A 341 -23.32 0.59 -9.42
C MET A 341 -23.53 1.95 -10.09
N HIS A 342 -24.52 2.03 -11.00
CA HIS A 342 -25.08 3.34 -11.35
C HIS A 342 -25.68 3.98 -10.09
N ARG A 343 -25.67 5.31 -10.00
CA ARG A 343 -26.10 6.05 -8.80
C ARG A 343 -27.53 5.71 -8.38
N ASP A 344 -28.38 5.40 -9.35
CA ASP A 344 -29.80 5.08 -9.16
C ASP A 344 -30.09 3.57 -9.19
N ALA A 345 -29.05 2.73 -9.19
CA ALA A 345 -29.22 1.28 -9.24
C ALA A 345 -29.60 0.69 -7.86
N ILE A 346 -30.34 -0.41 -7.89
CA ILE A 346 -30.80 -1.12 -6.70
C ILE A 346 -30.04 -2.45 -6.55
N LEU A 347 -29.49 -2.71 -5.37
CA LEU A 347 -28.85 -3.98 -5.02
C LEU A 347 -29.43 -4.48 -3.69
N GLY A 348 -29.81 -5.76 -3.64
CA GLY A 348 -30.27 -6.40 -2.40
C GLY A 348 -31.63 -7.07 -2.53
N ASP A 349 -32.49 -6.89 -1.53
CA ASP A 349 -33.78 -7.60 -1.38
C ASP A 349 -33.60 -9.14 -1.27
N CYS A 350 -32.52 -9.55 -0.60
CA CYS A 350 -32.26 -10.93 -0.25
C CYS A 350 -33.00 -11.29 1.04
N GLY A 351 -34.31 -11.48 0.95
CA GLY A 351 -35.15 -12.00 2.04
C GLY A 351 -35.89 -13.25 1.57
N VAL A 352 -36.03 -14.24 2.46
CA VAL A 352 -36.95 -15.37 2.28
C VAL A 352 -38.26 -15.13 3.01
#